data_AF-A0AAW9A4C0-F1
#
_entry.id   AF-A0AAW9A4C0-F1
#
_cell.length_a   1.000
_cell.length_b   1.000
_cell.length_c   1.000
_cell.angle_alpha   90.00
_cell.angle_beta   90.00
_cell.angle_gamma   90.00
#
_symmetry.space_group_name_H-M   'P 1'
#
loop_
_entity.id
_entity.type
_entity.pdbx_description
1 polymer ?
#
loop_
_entity_poly.entity_id
_entity_poly.type
_entity_poly.pdbx_seq_one_letter_code
_entity_poly.pdbx_strand_id
1 'polypeptide(L)' 'MALTNSTEELRALLGESDKKVFDDIYNEYIEYYTFGEHRLLIYSNIEDEITSLWLTRKQ' A
#
# COMPACT_ATOMS: atom_id res chain seq x y z
N MET A 1 -4.48 -19.46 10.84
CA MET A 1 -3.44 -18.80 10.01
C MET A 1 -3.53 -17.32 10.33
N ALA A 2 -2.53 -16.77 11.01
CA ALA A 2 -2.46 -15.33 11.20
C ALA A 2 -1.88 -14.75 9.90
N LEU A 3 -2.57 -13.79 9.28
CA LEU A 3 -1.95 -12.93 8.27
C LEU A 3 -0.80 -12.20 8.97
N THR A 4 0.40 -12.33 8.43
CA THR A 4 1.53 -11.53 8.90
C THR A 4 1.32 -10.10 8.42
N ASN A 5 1.65 -9.09 9.23
CA ASN A 5 1.40 -7.66 8.91
C ASN A 5 2.25 -7.11 7.75
N SER A 6 2.79 -7.98 6.90
CA SER A 6 3.71 -7.64 5.81
C SER A 6 2.94 -7.25 4.56
N THR A 7 3.44 -6.21 3.89
CA THR A 7 2.99 -5.80 2.55
C THR A 7 3.11 -6.92 1.50
N GLU A 8 3.93 -7.95 1.73
CA GLU A 8 4.12 -9.08 0.81
C GLU A 8 2.83 -9.89 0.57
N GLU A 9 2.04 -10.16 1.61
CA GLU A 9 0.76 -10.89 1.47
C GLU A 9 -0.25 -10.07 0.66
N LEU A 10 -0.26 -8.75 0.83
CA LEU A 10 -1.13 -7.87 0.05
C LEU A 10 -0.68 -7.79 -1.41
N ARG A 11 0.62 -7.74 -1.70
CA ARG A 11 1.15 -7.83 -3.07
C ARG A 11 0.78 -9.16 -3.73
N ALA A 12 0.81 -10.27 -2.99
CA ALA A 12 0.39 -11.57 -3.51
C ALA A 12 -1.11 -11.62 -3.86
N LEU A 13 -1.95 -10.88 -3.14
CA LEU A 13 -3.40 -10.81 -3.38
C LEU A 13 -3.81 -9.78 -4.43
N LEU A 14 -3.18 -8.60 -4.41
CA LEU A 14 -3.55 -7.46 -5.25
C LEU A 14 -2.75 -7.40 -6.56
N GLY A 15 -1.61 -8.11 -6.62
CA GLY A 15 -0.67 -8.03 -7.73
C GLY A 15 0.32 -6.87 -7.55
N GLU A 16 0.85 -6.40 -8.68
CA GLU A 16 1.79 -5.28 -8.70
C GLU A 16 1.05 -3.95 -8.51
N SER A 17 1.58 -3.08 -7.65
CA SER A 17 1.06 -1.72 -7.48
C SER A 17 1.29 -0.88 -8.74
N ASP A 18 0.39 0.05 -9.04
CA ASP A 18 0.58 1.03 -10.13
C ASP A 18 1.81 1.92 -9.91
N LYS A 19 2.10 2.22 -8.63
CA LYS A 19 3.15 3.13 -8.21
C LYS A 19 3.56 2.80 -6.77
N LYS A 20 4.87 2.85 -6.49
CA LYS A 20 5.43 2.90 -5.14
C LYS A 20 6.24 4.17 -4.98
N VAL A 21 5.98 4.94 -3.91
CA VAL A 21 6.66 6.20 -3.60
C VAL A 21 7.18 6.14 -2.17
N PHE A 22 8.33 6.74 -1.91
CA PHE A 22 8.80 6.94 -0.55
C PHE A 22 8.49 8.37 -0.09
N ASP A 23 7.86 8.49 1.08
CA ASP A 23 7.55 9.74 1.76
C ASP A 23 8.63 10.01 2.82
N ASP A 24 9.55 10.92 2.50
CA ASP A 24 10.67 11.28 3.37
C ASP A 24 10.23 11.97 4.68
N ILE A 25 9.02 12.55 4.74
CA ILE A 25 8.53 13.25 5.94
C ILE A 25 8.15 12.26 7.03
N TYR A 26 7.48 11.17 6.62
CA TYR A 26 6.99 10.14 7.53
C TYR A 26 7.86 8.89 7.54
N ASN A 27 8.88 8.80 6.67
CA ASN A 27 9.75 7.65 6.51
C ASN A 27 8.96 6.37 6.15
N GLU A 28 8.02 6.52 5.21
CA GLU A 28 7.07 5.48 4.80
C GLU A 28 7.09 5.27 3.28
N TYR A 29 6.76 4.06 2.84
CA TYR A 29 6.41 3.76 1.46
C TYR A 29 4.89 3.86 1.27
N ILE A 30 4.48 4.37 0.11
CA ILE A 30 3.10 4.46 -0.32
C ILE A 30 2.96 3.67 -1.62
N GLU A 31 2.17 2.61 -1.60
CA GLU A 31 1.80 1.81 -2.77
C GLU A 31 0.38 2.16 -3.24
N TYR A 32 0.23 2.38 -4.54
CA TYR A 32 -1.01 2.81 -5.18
C TYR A 32 -1.61 1.64 -5.96
N TYR A 33 -2.86 1.29 -5.68
CA TYR A 33 -3.60 0.26 -6.41
C TYR A 33 -4.92 0.81 -6.93
N THR A 34 -5.09 0.92 -8.25
CA THR A 34 -6.25 1.54 -8.89
C THR A 34 -7.24 0.48 -9.37
N PHE A 35 -8.50 0.61 -8.93
CA PHE A 35 -9.61 -0.27 -9.28
C PHE A 35 -10.76 0.56 -9.86
N GLY A 36 -10.81 0.69 -11.18
CA GLY A 36 -11.79 1.56 -11.85
C GLY A 36 -11.62 3.02 -11.42
N GLU A 37 -12.67 3.59 -10.83
CA GLU A 37 -12.66 4.98 -10.32
C GLU A 37 -12.07 5.12 -8.91
N HIS A 38 -11.74 4.01 -8.26
CA HIS A 38 -11.23 3.99 -6.90
C HIS A 38 -9.74 3.70 -6.87
N ARG A 39 -9.10 4.10 -5.78
CA ARG A 39 -7.69 3.87 -5.52
C ARG A 39 -7.50 3.51 -4.06
N LEU A 40 -6.87 2.36 -3.83
CA LEU A 40 -6.34 1.95 -2.54
C LEU A 40 -4.90 2.45 -2.42
N LEU A 41 -4.59 3.07 -1.29
CA LEU A 41 -3.26 3.52 -0.90
C LEU A 41 -2.84 2.68 0.31
N ILE A 42 -1.68 2.06 0.22
CA ILE A 42 -1.11 1.24 1.29
C ILE A 42 0.16 1.93 1.77
N TYR A 43 0.17 2.31 3.04
CA TYR A 43 1.32 2.90 3.70
C TYR A 43 2.05 1.82 4.48
N SER A 44 3.37 1.77 4.34
CA SER A 44 4.21 0.87 5.12
C SER A 44 5.47 1.57 5.60
N ASN A 45 5.99 1.18 6.76
CA ASN A 45 7.26 1.69 7.26
C ASN A 45 8.45 1.10 6.48
N ILE A 46 9.68 1.48 6.87
CA ILE A 46 10.93 0.96 6.29
C ILE A 46 11.15 -0.55 6.50
N GLU A 47 10.44 -1.16 7.44
CA GLU A 47 10.45 -2.60 7.71
C GLU A 47 9.37 -3.34 6.91
N ASP A 48 8.72 -2.66 5.96
CA ASP A 48 7.66 -3.17 5.08
C ASP A 48 6.38 -3.60 5.84
N GLU A 49 6.21 -3.14 7.08
CA GLU A 49 4.99 -3.32 7.89
C GLU A 49 3.94 -2.27 7.54
N ILE A 50 2.69 -2.71 7.36
CA ILE A 50 1.59 -1.81 6.99
C ILE A 50 1.24 -0.90 8.18
N THR A 51 1.34 0.41 7.98
CA THR A 51 0.99 1.42 8.98
C THR A 51 -0.41 1.98 8.77
N SER A 52 -0.88 2.10 7.51
CA SER A 52 -2.20 2.64 7.17
C SER A 52 -2.74 2.15 5.83
N LEU A 53 -4.06 2.13 5.68
CA LEU A 53 -4.77 1.82 4.43
C LEU A 53 -5.82 2.90 4.15
N TRP A 54 -5.85 3.44 2.93
CA TRP A 54 -6.81 4.47 2.52
C TRP A 54 -7.47 4.12 1.19
N LEU A 55 -8.80 4.19 1.13
CA LEU A 55 -9.56 4.07 -0.12
C LEU A 55 -10.06 5.47 -0.54
N THR A 56 -9.66 5.92 -1.71
CA THR A 56 -10.04 7.21 -2.27
C THR A 56 -10.60 7.07 -3.69
N ARG A 57 -11.17 8.15 -4.23
CA ARG A 57 -11.54 8.23 -5.65
C ARG A 57 -10.39 8.83 -6.45
N LYS A 58 -10.21 8.35 -7.69
CA LYS A 58 -9.30 8.94 -8.66
C LYS A 58 -9.89 10.30 -9.06
N GLN A 59 -9.10 11.38 -8.93
CA GLN A 59 -9.47 12.69 -9.48
C GLN A 59 -9.51 12.62 -11.01
#